data_AF-A0A2S3ZGH3-F1
#
_entry.id   AF-A0A2S3ZGH3-F1
#
_cell.length_a   1.000
_cell.length_b   1.000
_cell.length_c   1.000
_cell.angle_alpha   90.00
_cell.angle_beta   90.00
_cell.angle_gamma   90.00
#
_symmetry.space_group_name_H-M   'P 1'
#
loop_
_entity.id
_entity.type
_entity.pdbx_description
1 polymer ?
#
loop_
_entity_poly.entity_id
_entity_poly.type
_entity_poly.pdbx_seq_one_letter_code
_entity_poly.pdbx_strand_id
1 'polypeptide(L)'
;MVTQMPGETGVRVGSVAEQLLDYATRLSVTLTHTPLGRVLPGLVAEMATDPQLATSYRTLIIEPTRRLWRDAVQRGIATAELLPDTDVEFVLDALAGPLYVRALITGAPANPDAPRLAVQLVLARYGMEPAHGAPRHPYRTGNAGATP
;
A
#
# COMPACT_ATOMS: atom_id res chain seq x y z
N MET A 1 2.77 -4.77 29.68
CA MET A 1 3.22 -3.46 29.18
C MET A 1 2.37 -3.13 27.96
N VAL A 2 1.30 -2.36 28.19
CA VAL A 2 0.31 -1.98 27.17
C VAL A 2 0.89 -0.81 26.39
N THR A 3 1.29 -1.02 25.14
CA THR A 3 1.58 0.10 24.22
C THR A 3 0.25 0.73 23.85
N GLN A 4 -0.08 1.78 24.59
CA GLN A 4 -1.17 2.69 24.32
C GLN A 4 -0.92 3.35 22.96
N MET A 5 -1.80 3.12 21.99
CA MET A 5 -1.85 3.84 20.72
C MET A 5 -2.47 5.21 20.99
N PRO A 6 -1.84 6.35 20.61
CA PRO A 6 -2.45 7.65 20.79
C PRO A 6 -3.59 7.84 19.79
N GLY A 7 -4.78 8.01 20.36
CA GLY A 7 -5.81 8.99 20.01
C GLY A 7 -6.02 9.35 18.54
N GLU A 8 -7.19 8.97 18.05
CA GLU A 8 -7.94 9.62 16.98
C GLU A 8 -7.84 11.15 17.11
N THR A 9 -7.30 11.83 16.09
CA THR A 9 -7.38 13.28 15.96
C THR A 9 -7.46 13.67 14.49
N GLY A 10 -8.59 14.28 14.12
CA GLY A 10 -8.69 15.39 13.17
C GLY A 10 -8.27 15.17 11.72
N VAL A 11 -9.26 15.16 10.82
CA VAL A 11 -9.22 15.62 9.41
C VAL A 11 -7.80 15.78 8.83
N ARG A 12 -7.35 14.82 8.01
CA ARG A 12 -6.22 15.05 7.10
C ARG A 12 -6.74 15.58 5.76
N VAL A 13 -6.69 16.91 5.62
CA VAL A 13 -6.80 17.60 4.33
C VAL A 13 -5.49 17.35 3.57
N GLY A 14 -5.55 16.56 2.51
CA GLY A 14 -4.44 16.25 1.62
C GLY A 14 -4.90 15.32 0.52
N SER A 15 -4.33 15.45 -0.67
CA SER A 15 -4.63 14.60 -1.83
C SER A 15 -4.42 13.12 -1.51
N VAL A 16 -5.07 12.23 -2.28
CA VAL A 16 -4.83 10.79 -2.17
C VAL A 16 -3.33 10.46 -2.34
N ALA A 17 -2.64 11.19 -3.24
CA ALA A 17 -1.21 11.03 -3.48
C ALA A 17 -0.36 11.26 -2.22
N GLU A 18 -0.62 12.35 -1.50
CA GLU A 18 0.12 12.69 -0.28
C GLU A 18 -0.12 11.67 0.83
N GLN A 19 -1.35 11.16 0.95
CA GLN A 19 -1.69 10.17 1.95
C GLN A 19 -1.02 8.82 1.67
N LEU A 20 -1.07 8.35 0.41
CA LEU A 20 -0.39 7.11 0.01
C LEU A 20 1.12 7.22 0.21
N LEU A 21 1.70 8.41 -0.02
CA LEU A 21 3.12 8.66 0.24
C LEU A 21 3.45 8.60 1.73
N ASP A 22 2.66 9.24 2.60
CA ASP A 22 2.82 9.15 4.06
C ASP A 22 2.78 7.70 4.53
N TYR A 23 1.82 6.92 4.02
CA TYR A 23 1.65 5.51 4.34
C TYR A 23 2.82 4.63 3.89
N ALA A 24 3.24 4.73 2.63
CA ALA A 24 4.38 3.97 2.12
C ALA A 24 5.69 4.37 2.82
N THR A 25 5.84 5.65 3.17
CA THR A 25 7.01 6.15 3.92
C THR A 25 7.04 5.57 5.33
N ARG A 26 5.91 5.55 6.03
CA ARG A 26 5.80 4.94 7.36
C ARG A 26 6.16 3.45 7.31
N LEU A 27 5.64 2.71 6.33
CA LEU A 27 6.00 1.31 6.14
C LEU A 27 7.51 1.14 5.91
N SER A 28 8.11 1.96 5.04
CA SER A 28 9.55 1.93 4.80
C SER A 28 10.35 2.17 6.09
N VAL A 29 9.99 3.19 6.87
CA VAL A 29 10.62 3.48 8.18
C VAL A 29 10.44 2.30 9.14
N THR A 30 9.24 1.72 9.23
CA THR A 30 8.99 0.56 10.07
C THR A 30 9.89 -0.62 9.70
N LEU A 31 10.02 -0.93 8.41
CA LEU A 31 10.84 -2.05 7.93
C LEU A 31 12.35 -1.80 8.07
N THR A 32 12.80 -0.56 8.21
CA THR A 32 14.23 -0.21 8.12
C THR A 32 14.81 0.34 9.43
N HIS A 33 13.98 0.99 10.25
CA HIS A 33 14.40 1.69 11.47
C HIS A 33 13.80 1.08 12.75
N THR A 34 13.04 -0.02 12.66
CA THR A 34 12.50 -0.71 13.84
C THR A 34 12.96 -2.16 13.90
N PRO A 35 12.91 -2.81 15.09
CA PRO A 35 13.22 -4.23 15.21
C PRO A 35 12.36 -5.13 14.32
N LEU A 36 11.15 -4.68 13.92
CA LEU A 36 10.25 -5.46 13.07
C LEU A 36 10.94 -5.90 11.78
N GLY A 37 11.68 -5.01 11.11
CA GLY A 37 12.38 -5.32 9.87
C GLY A 37 13.35 -6.49 9.98
N ARG A 38 14.04 -6.62 11.13
CA ARG A 38 15.01 -7.71 11.37
C ARG A 38 14.34 -9.03 11.70
N VAL A 39 13.21 -9.01 12.40
CA VAL A 39 12.50 -10.24 12.81
C VAL A 39 11.53 -10.74 11.76
N LEU A 40 11.12 -9.88 10.82
CA LEU A 40 10.09 -10.19 9.83
C LEU A 40 10.42 -11.42 8.97
N PRO A 41 11.65 -11.66 8.47
CA PRO A 41 11.96 -12.87 7.71
C PRO A 41 11.72 -14.16 8.51
N GLY A 42 12.14 -14.19 9.78
CA GLY A 42 11.90 -15.33 10.67
C GLY A 42 10.42 -15.52 10.98
N LEU A 43 9.69 -14.43 11.20
CA LEU A 43 8.24 -14.47 11.38
C LEU A 43 7.53 -15.01 10.13
N VAL A 44 7.94 -14.59 8.93
CA VAL A 44 7.40 -15.09 7.66
C VAL A 44 7.68 -16.57 7.46
N ALA A 45 8.87 -17.04 7.82
CA ALA A 45 9.20 -18.47 7.79
C ALA A 45 8.29 -19.28 8.74
N GLU A 46 8.11 -18.82 9.98
CA GLU A 46 7.25 -19.50 10.96
C GLU A 46 5.78 -19.52 10.52
N MET A 47 5.28 -18.44 9.92
CA MET A 47 3.93 -18.40 9.36
C MET A 47 3.67 -19.42 8.24
N ALA A 48 4.72 -19.97 7.61
CA ALA A 48 4.58 -21.04 6.62
C ALA A 48 4.27 -22.40 7.27
N THR A 49 4.66 -22.59 8.53
CA THR A 49 4.48 -23.85 9.28
C THR A 49 3.43 -23.75 10.39
N ASP A 50 3.08 -22.55 10.83
CA ASP A 50 2.03 -22.27 11.82
C ASP A 50 0.88 -21.42 11.23
N PRO A 51 -0.24 -22.05 10.81
CA PRO A 51 -1.42 -21.35 10.28
C PRO A 51 -2.13 -20.43 11.28
N GLN A 52 -2.04 -20.72 12.58
CA GLN A 52 -2.66 -19.91 13.63
C GLN A 52 -1.88 -18.61 13.82
N LEU A 53 -0.55 -18.69 13.83
CA LEU A 53 0.32 -17.52 13.79
C LEU A 53 0.06 -16.67 12.55
N ALA A 54 -0.01 -17.30 11.37
CA ALA A 54 -0.26 -16.61 10.12
C ALA A 54 -1.60 -15.86 10.12
N THR A 55 -2.66 -16.50 10.63
CA THR A 55 -3.99 -15.89 10.76
C THR A 55 -3.96 -14.71 11.74
N SER A 56 -3.31 -14.89 12.88
CA SER A 56 -3.20 -13.84 13.91
C SER A 56 -2.41 -12.64 13.41
N TYR A 57 -1.28 -12.86 12.75
CA TYR A 57 -0.47 -11.79 12.18
C TYR A 57 -1.24 -11.01 11.09
N ARG A 58 -1.90 -11.72 10.16
CA ARG A 58 -2.72 -11.07 9.12
C ARG A 58 -3.85 -10.24 9.73
N THR A 59 -4.55 -10.79 10.72
CA THR A 59 -5.73 -10.14 11.31
C THR A 59 -5.37 -8.96 12.21
N LEU A 60 -4.34 -9.10 13.03
CA LEU A 60 -4.01 -8.13 14.07
C LEU A 60 -3.01 -7.05 13.60
N ILE A 61 -2.15 -7.37 12.63
CA ILE A 61 -1.08 -6.48 12.19
C ILE A 61 -1.34 -5.94 10.79
N ILE A 62 -1.62 -6.83 9.83
CA ILE A 62 -1.70 -6.44 8.41
C ILE A 62 -3.03 -5.76 8.10
N GLU A 63 -4.15 -6.38 8.51
CA GLU A 63 -5.47 -5.92 8.14
C GLU A 63 -5.81 -4.50 8.65
N PRO A 64 -5.47 -4.08 9.89
CA PRO A 64 -5.71 -2.70 10.32
C PRO A 64 -5.02 -1.66 9.43
N THR A 65 -3.78 -1.93 9.01
CA THR A 65 -3.05 -1.05 8.09
C THR A 65 -3.69 -1.09 6.69
N ARG A 66 -4.06 -2.28 6.18
CA ARG A 66 -4.70 -2.40 4.87
C ARG A 66 -6.05 -1.69 4.80
N ARG A 67 -6.88 -1.76 5.85
CA ARG A 67 -8.15 -1.02 5.92
C ARG A 67 -7.92 0.49 5.79
N LEU A 68 -6.97 1.03 6.56
CA LEU A 68 -6.64 2.45 6.49
C LEU A 68 -6.24 2.89 5.08
N TRP A 69 -5.41 2.10 4.38
CA TRP A 69 -4.96 2.43 3.04
C TRP A 69 -6.10 2.27 2.02
N ARG A 70 -6.91 1.23 2.16
CA ARG A 70 -8.11 0.99 1.34
C ARG A 70 -9.06 2.19 1.41
N ASP A 71 -9.33 2.69 2.60
CA ASP A 71 -10.22 3.84 2.79
C ASP A 71 -9.70 5.10 2.08
N ALA A 72 -8.38 5.30 2.06
CA ALA A 72 -7.78 6.42 1.33
C ALA A 72 -7.92 6.27 -0.19
N VAL A 73 -7.67 5.07 -0.73
CA VAL A 73 -7.86 4.79 -2.17
C VAL A 73 -9.33 4.94 -2.57
N GLN A 74 -10.25 4.39 -1.78
CA GLN A 74 -11.69 4.51 -2.03
C GLN A 74 -12.17 5.96 -2.00
N ARG A 75 -11.63 6.79 -1.08
CA ARG A 75 -11.89 8.23 -1.10
C ARG A 75 -11.34 8.89 -2.36
N GLY A 76 -10.12 8.56 -2.79
CA GLY A 76 -9.56 9.09 -4.03
C GLY A 76 -10.40 8.75 -5.27
N ILE A 77 -11.04 7.58 -5.29
CA ILE A 77 -12.01 7.22 -6.33
C ILE A 77 -13.27 8.11 -6.22
N ALA A 78 -13.83 8.24 -5.02
CA ALA A 78 -15.03 9.04 -4.77
C ALA A 78 -14.85 10.54 -5.07
N THR A 79 -13.63 11.08 -4.90
CA THR A 79 -13.28 12.47 -5.20
C THR A 79 -12.75 12.67 -6.63
N ALA A 80 -12.75 11.63 -7.45
CA ALA A 80 -12.22 11.64 -8.83
C ALA A 80 -10.73 12.03 -8.93
N GLU A 81 -9.95 11.78 -7.89
CA GLU A 81 -8.48 11.83 -7.92
C GLU A 81 -7.88 10.54 -8.51
N LEU A 82 -8.60 9.42 -8.39
CA LEU A 82 -8.28 8.13 -8.99
C LEU A 82 -9.39 7.66 -9.95
N LEU A 83 -9.02 6.81 -10.90
CA LEU A 83 -9.95 6.21 -11.86
C LEU A 83 -11.00 5.32 -11.16
N PRO A 84 -12.26 5.29 -11.65
CA PRO A 84 -13.30 4.41 -11.10
C PRO A 84 -13.00 2.91 -11.19
N ASP A 85 -12.17 2.48 -12.15
CA ASP A 85 -11.75 1.08 -12.32
C ASP A 85 -10.43 0.76 -11.61
N THR A 86 -10.08 1.53 -10.58
CA THR A 86 -8.90 1.27 -9.75
C THR A 86 -9.07 -0.03 -8.98
N ASP A 87 -8.17 -0.99 -9.22
CA ASP A 87 -8.04 -2.19 -8.39
C ASP A 87 -7.38 -1.81 -7.06
N VAL A 88 -8.20 -1.70 -6.02
CA VAL A 88 -7.76 -1.24 -4.71
C VAL A 88 -6.73 -2.19 -4.09
N GLU A 89 -6.92 -3.51 -4.17
CA GLU A 89 -5.98 -4.47 -3.58
C GLU A 89 -4.63 -4.41 -4.26
N PHE A 90 -4.64 -4.33 -5.60
CA PHE A 90 -3.41 -4.22 -6.37
C PHE A 90 -2.66 -2.92 -6.02
N VAL A 91 -3.37 -1.81 -5.81
CA VAL A 91 -2.74 -0.56 -5.36
C VAL A 91 -2.03 -0.76 -4.03
N LEU A 92 -2.68 -1.40 -3.04
CA LEU A 92 -2.05 -1.65 -1.75
C LEU A 92 -0.79 -2.51 -1.87
N ASP A 93 -0.87 -3.56 -2.69
CA ASP A 93 0.24 -4.49 -2.92
C ASP A 93 1.38 -3.82 -3.71
N ALA A 94 1.07 -2.95 -4.67
CA ALA A 94 2.06 -2.20 -5.44
C ALA A 94 2.82 -1.18 -4.58
N LEU A 95 2.16 -0.58 -3.59
CA LEU A 95 2.79 0.33 -2.63
C LEU A 95 3.73 -0.40 -1.66
N ALA A 96 3.31 -1.57 -1.17
CA ALA A 96 4.05 -2.31 -0.15
C ALA A 96 5.09 -3.27 -0.73
N GLY A 97 4.82 -3.87 -1.89
CA GLY A 97 5.60 -4.94 -2.51
C GLY A 97 7.08 -4.63 -2.68
N PRO A 98 7.47 -3.50 -3.30
CA PRO A 98 8.87 -3.12 -3.46
C PRO A 98 9.63 -3.00 -2.13
N LEU A 99 8.95 -2.58 -1.06
CA LEU A 99 9.53 -2.44 0.27
C LEU A 99 9.73 -3.82 0.91
N TYR A 100 8.73 -4.70 0.83
CA TYR A 100 8.82 -6.07 1.35
C TYR A 100 9.84 -6.92 0.58
N VAL A 101 9.94 -6.80 -0.75
CA VAL A 101 10.93 -7.55 -1.54
C VAL A 101 12.36 -7.25 -1.08
N ARG A 102 12.67 -5.97 -0.78
CA ARG A 102 14.00 -5.62 -0.25
C ARG A 102 14.23 -6.17 1.14
N ALA A 103 13.22 -6.08 2.01
CA ALA A 103 13.32 -6.54 3.39
C ALA A 103 13.39 -8.07 3.53
N LEU A 104 12.67 -8.81 2.68
CA LEU A 104 12.49 -10.26 2.83
C LEU A 104 13.34 -11.09 1.88
N ILE A 105 13.59 -10.61 0.66
CA ILE A 105 14.15 -11.43 -0.42
C ILE A 105 15.56 -10.98 -0.75
N THR A 106 15.75 -9.71 -1.10
CA THR A 106 17.05 -9.27 -1.64
C THR A 106 18.03 -8.84 -0.57
N GLY A 107 17.56 -8.49 0.63
CA GLY A 107 18.40 -7.94 1.69
C GLY A 107 19.09 -6.61 1.31
N ALA A 108 18.69 -5.98 0.21
CA ALA A 108 19.31 -4.76 -0.28
C ALA A 108 19.05 -3.61 0.71
N PRO A 109 19.97 -2.62 0.81
CA PRO A 109 19.77 -1.44 1.65
C PRO A 109 18.43 -0.77 1.36
N ALA A 110 17.87 -0.06 2.35
CA ALA A 110 16.67 0.74 2.15
C ALA A 110 16.86 1.71 0.96
N ASN A 111 15.91 1.75 0.03
CA ASN A 111 15.88 2.81 -0.98
C ASN A 111 14.99 3.94 -0.45
N PRO A 112 15.55 5.12 -0.11
CA PRO A 112 14.75 6.23 0.42
C PRO A 112 13.70 6.73 -0.57
N ASP A 113 13.92 6.55 -1.88
CA ASP A 113 12.96 6.93 -2.93
C ASP A 113 11.87 5.87 -3.19
N ALA A 114 11.99 4.65 -2.66
CA ALA A 114 11.06 3.57 -2.98
C ALA A 114 9.58 3.90 -2.69
N PRO A 115 9.23 4.53 -1.55
CA PRO A 115 7.84 4.97 -1.31
C PRO A 115 7.33 5.91 -2.40
N ARG A 116 8.14 6.91 -2.77
CA ARG A 116 7.80 7.91 -3.79
C ARG A 116 7.62 7.27 -5.16
N LEU A 117 8.53 6.38 -5.54
CA LEU A 117 8.46 5.66 -6.83
C LEU A 117 7.23 4.75 -6.90
N ALA A 118 6.90 4.05 -5.82
CA ALA A 118 5.71 3.19 -5.78
C ALA A 118 4.41 4.02 -5.95
N VAL A 119 4.31 5.16 -5.26
CA VAL A 119 3.17 6.09 -5.43
C VAL A 119 3.12 6.64 -6.87
N GLN A 120 4.25 7.03 -7.44
CA GLN A 120 4.30 7.52 -8.82
C GLN A 120 3.84 6.47 -9.83
N LEU A 121 4.19 5.19 -9.65
CA LEU A 121 3.70 4.10 -10.50
C LEU A 121 2.19 3.91 -10.38
N VAL A 122 1.65 3.97 -9.16
CA VAL A 122 0.20 3.90 -8.91
C VAL A 122 -0.51 5.08 -9.59
N LEU A 123 -0.03 6.30 -9.40
CA LEU A 123 -0.65 7.50 -9.98
C LEU A 123 -0.51 7.54 -11.51
N ALA A 124 0.59 7.07 -12.08
CA ALA A 124 0.73 6.96 -13.53
C ALA A 124 -0.30 6.00 -14.14
N ARG A 125 -0.71 4.97 -13.38
CA ARG A 125 -1.72 4.00 -13.84
C ARG A 125 -3.15 4.42 -13.53
N TYR A 126 -3.40 4.94 -12.34
CA TYR A 126 -4.74 5.13 -11.77
C TYR A 126 -5.09 6.59 -11.48
N GLY A 127 -4.12 7.49 -11.49
CA GLY A 127 -4.34 8.91 -11.27
C GLY A 127 -5.18 9.53 -12.38
N MET A 128 -6.08 10.43 -11.98
CA MET A 128 -6.77 11.31 -12.91
C MET A 128 -5.84 12.50 -13.21
N GLU A 129 -5.28 12.56 -14.41
CA GLU A 129 -4.57 13.76 -14.89
C GLU A 129 -5.50 14.99 -14.78
N PRO A 130 -5.00 16.16 -14.32
CA PRO A 130 -5.71 17.41 -14.57
C PRO A 130 -5.81 17.57 -16.08
N ALA A 131 -7.04 17.57 -16.61
CA ALA A 131 -7.38 17.46 -18.04
C ALA A 131 -6.37 18.10 -19.01
N HIS A 132 -5.30 17.39 -19.37
CA HIS A 132 -4.40 17.67 -20.49
C HIS A 132 -3.89 16.33 -21.02
N GLY A 133 -4.29 16.03 -22.26
CA GLY A 133 -4.26 14.68 -22.82
C GLY A 133 -2.87 14.15 -23.07
N ALA A 134 -2.52 13.07 -22.37
CA ALA A 134 -1.57 12.07 -22.83
C ALA A 134 -2.25 10.68 -22.84
N PRO A 135 -1.93 9.80 -23.79
CA PRO A 135 -2.63 8.54 -23.96
C PRO A 135 -2.40 7.60 -22.77
N ARG A 136 -3.50 7.02 -22.27
CA ARG A 136 -3.50 6.01 -21.22
C ARG A 136 -2.84 4.72 -21.76
N HIS A 137 -1.95 4.13 -20.96
CA HIS A 137 -1.10 2.98 -21.28
C HIS A 137 -1.88 1.82 -21.96
N PRO A 138 -1.30 1.14 -22.98
CA PRO A 138 -1.99 0.18 -23.86
C PRO A 138 -2.57 -1.10 -23.21
N TYR A 139 -2.43 -1.32 -21.91
CA TYR A 139 -2.90 -2.55 -21.24
C TYR A 139 -4.26 -2.41 -20.53
N ARG A 140 -5.04 -1.37 -20.84
CA ARG A 140 -6.43 -1.27 -20.35
C ARG A 140 -7.32 -2.19 -21.19
N THR A 141 -7.31 -3.49 -20.92
CA THR A 141 -8.36 -4.38 -21.41
C THR A 141 -9.67 -3.98 -20.74
N GLY A 142 -10.51 -3.28 -21.49
CA GLY A 142 -11.87 -2.98 -21.08
C GLY A 142 -12.61 -4.28 -20.80
N ASN A 143 -13.15 -4.39 -19.59
CA ASN A 143 -14.15 -5.40 -19.28
C ASN A 143 -15.42 -5.05 -20.06
N ALA A 144 -15.51 -5.51 -21.31
CA ALA A 144 -16.76 -5.54 -22.03
C ALA A 144 -17.61 -6.64 -21.40
N GLY A 145 -18.67 -6.22 -20.71
CA GLY A 145 -19.64 -7.12 -20.10
C GLY A 145 -20.13 -8.14 -21.11
N ALA A 146 -19.74 -9.39 -20.89
CA ALA A 146 -20.48 -10.53 -21.40
C ALA A 146 -21.74 -10.64 -20.55
N THR A 147 -22.87 -10.30 -21.13
CA THR A 147 -24.19 -10.76 -20.66
C THR A 147 -24.73 -11.68 -21.76
N PRO A 148 -25.41 -12.77 -21.40
CA PRO A 148 -25.43 -14.03 -22.15
C PRO A 148 -26.22 -13.98 -23.47
#